data_AF-A0A662SE36-F1
#
_entry.id   AF-A0A662SE36-F1
#
_cell.length_a   1.000
_cell.length_b   1.000
_cell.length_c   1.000
_cell.angle_alpha   90.00
_cell.angle_beta   90.00
_cell.angle_gamma   90.00
#
_symmetry.space_group_name_H-M   'P 1'
#
loop_
_entity.id
_entity.type
_entity.pdbx_description
1 polymer ?
#
loop_
_entity_poly.entity_id
_entity_poly.type
_entity_poly.pdbx_seq_one_letter_code
_entity_poly.pdbx_strand_id
1 'polypeptide(L)'
;MKGYIMEWAGLYLDAVSHFLDRAREEKIDPSERLVCYNMAARIASLLGMKDLVADIAREVNELGEDLPLKGWIKASIAGYLRVAGRTGKLKPPPTYTVGDVRFTVDLLSIGIRVRGYIENFKLESVKEPSNGRITEDYVIIRGEVKGFKSIAFISKDGALDIRVSCILESSEEGLEIAAKAVQTITEMVKA
;
A
#
# COMPACT_ATOMS: atom_id res chain seq x y z
N MET A 1 -6.76 7.11 -4.60
CA MET A 1 -5.29 6.97 -4.52
C MET A 1 -4.83 6.02 -3.41
N LYS A 2 -5.32 6.16 -2.17
CA LYS A 2 -4.91 5.35 -1.00
C LYS A 2 -4.79 3.83 -1.25
N GLY A 3 -5.83 3.17 -1.77
CA GLY A 3 -5.78 1.72 -2.06
C GLY A 3 -4.65 1.29 -3.01
N TYR A 4 -4.34 2.11 -4.02
CA TYR A 4 -3.23 1.83 -4.94
C TYR A 4 -1.86 2.00 -4.27
N ILE A 5 -1.72 2.96 -3.36
CA ILE A 5 -0.49 3.15 -2.57
C ILE A 5 -0.29 1.96 -1.63
N MET A 6 -1.35 1.51 -0.96
CA MET A 6 -1.31 0.32 -0.09
C MET A 6 -0.87 -0.91 -0.89
N GLU A 7 -1.44 -1.12 -2.08
CA GLU A 7 -1.02 -2.22 -2.95
C GLU A 7 0.45 -2.10 -3.38
N TRP A 8 0.88 -0.91 -3.82
CA TRP A 8 2.29 -0.66 -4.19
C TRP A 8 3.25 -0.90 -3.02
N ALA A 9 2.81 -0.58 -1.80
CA ALA A 9 3.55 -0.82 -0.56
C ALA A 9 3.51 -2.28 -0.10
N GLY A 10 2.82 -3.18 -0.81
CA GLY A 10 2.70 -4.59 -0.41
C GLY A 10 1.70 -4.84 0.72
N LEU A 11 0.95 -3.82 1.15
CA LEU A 11 -0.11 -3.89 2.16
C LEU A 11 -1.40 -4.46 1.54
N TYR A 12 -1.31 -5.66 0.96
CA TYR A 12 -2.37 -6.18 0.08
C TYR A 12 -3.72 -6.37 0.76
N LEU A 13 -3.73 -6.84 2.02
CA LEU A 13 -4.97 -7.02 2.78
C LEU A 13 -5.62 -5.67 3.12
N ASP A 14 -4.81 -4.66 3.44
CA ASP A 14 -5.31 -3.30 3.71
C ASP A 14 -5.86 -2.66 2.44
N ALA A 15 -5.18 -2.86 1.30
CA ALA A 15 -5.65 -2.41 0.00
C ALA A 15 -7.01 -3.04 -0.35
N VAL A 16 -7.15 -4.36 -0.16
CA VAL A 16 -8.43 -5.08 -0.38
C VAL A 16 -9.52 -4.50 0.51
N SER A 17 -9.28 -4.36 1.82
CA SER A 17 -10.26 -3.79 2.76
C SER A 17 -10.67 -2.39 2.31
N HIS A 18 -9.71 -1.52 2.02
CA HIS A 18 -9.98 -0.15 1.60
C HIS A 18 -10.85 -0.08 0.34
N PHE A 19 -10.54 -0.88 -0.68
CA PHE A 19 -11.36 -0.91 -1.90
C PHE A 19 -12.77 -1.45 -1.64
N LEU A 20 -12.93 -2.46 -0.77
CA LEU A 20 -14.26 -2.97 -0.42
C LEU A 20 -15.08 -1.97 0.38
N ASP A 21 -14.48 -1.34 1.38
CA ASP A 21 -15.13 -0.31 2.18
C ASP A 21 -15.61 0.83 1.27
N ARG A 22 -14.73 1.29 0.37
CA ARG A 22 -15.05 2.31 -0.62
C ARG A 22 -16.19 1.88 -1.54
N ALA A 23 -16.15 0.66 -2.10
CA ALA A 23 -17.19 0.13 -2.97
C ALA A 23 -18.57 0.06 -2.28
N ARG A 24 -18.59 -0.20 -0.98
CA ARG A 24 -19.80 -0.38 -0.17
C ARG A 24 -20.33 0.90 0.47
N GLU A 25 -19.67 2.03 0.27
CA GLU A 25 -20.21 3.33 0.68
C GLU A 25 -21.55 3.60 -0.01
N GLU A 26 -22.50 4.20 0.73
CA GLU A 26 -23.85 4.46 0.20
C GLU A 26 -23.83 5.43 -1.00
N LYS A 27 -22.96 6.46 -0.94
CA LYS A 27 -22.93 7.58 -1.89
C LYS A 27 -21.75 7.54 -2.87
N ILE A 28 -21.22 6.37 -3.18
CA ILE A 28 -20.17 6.22 -4.21
C ILE A 28 -20.77 6.24 -5.62
N ASP A 29 -20.04 6.82 -6.56
CA ASP A 29 -20.36 6.72 -7.99
C ASP A 29 -20.40 5.25 -8.43
N PRO A 30 -21.43 4.81 -9.20
CA PRO A 30 -21.52 3.42 -9.63
C PRO A 30 -20.32 2.89 -10.43
N SER A 31 -19.67 3.74 -11.22
CA SER A 31 -18.47 3.36 -11.98
C SER A 31 -17.27 3.21 -11.06
N GLU A 32 -17.10 4.14 -10.10
CA GLU A 32 -16.08 4.06 -9.06
C GLU A 32 -16.26 2.79 -8.19
N ARG A 33 -17.50 2.47 -7.81
CA ARG A 33 -17.85 1.23 -7.09
C ARG A 33 -17.39 -0.01 -7.85
N LEU A 34 -17.69 -0.08 -9.14
CA LEU A 34 -17.28 -1.16 -10.02
C LEU A 34 -15.75 -1.30 -10.11
N VAL A 35 -15.03 -0.18 -10.25
CA VAL A 35 -13.56 -0.17 -10.25
C VAL A 35 -13.00 -0.67 -8.93
N CYS A 36 -13.57 -0.25 -7.79
CA CYS A 36 -13.14 -0.69 -6.47
C CYS A 36 -13.34 -2.21 -6.28
N TYR A 37 -14.51 -2.74 -6.66
CA TYR A 37 -14.73 -4.20 -6.66
C TYR A 37 -13.73 -4.94 -7.55
N ASN A 38 -13.45 -4.41 -8.74
CA ASN A 38 -12.48 -5.02 -9.65
C ASN A 38 -11.06 -5.05 -9.04
N MET A 39 -10.62 -3.97 -8.39
CA MET A 39 -9.32 -3.91 -7.72
C MET A 39 -9.25 -4.87 -6.53
N ALA A 40 -10.27 -4.88 -5.66
CA ALA A 40 -10.34 -5.80 -4.52
C ALA A 40 -10.30 -7.26 -4.98
N ALA A 41 -11.12 -7.63 -5.97
CA ALA A 41 -11.17 -8.99 -6.50
C ALA A 41 -9.84 -9.41 -7.15
N ARG A 42 -9.18 -8.51 -7.88
CA ARG A 42 -7.87 -8.78 -8.48
C ARG A 42 -6.84 -9.11 -7.41
N ILE A 43 -6.70 -8.26 -6.39
CA ILE A 43 -5.72 -8.47 -5.31
C ILE A 43 -6.07 -9.74 -4.52
N ALA A 44 -7.33 -9.91 -4.13
CA ALA A 44 -7.82 -11.09 -3.43
C ALA A 44 -7.54 -12.39 -4.21
N SER A 45 -7.62 -12.35 -5.54
CA SER A 45 -7.31 -13.52 -6.37
C SER A 45 -5.84 -13.90 -6.37
N LEU A 46 -4.93 -12.91 -6.35
CA LEU A 46 -3.49 -13.15 -6.26
C LEU A 46 -3.10 -13.76 -4.90
N LEU A 47 -3.80 -13.34 -3.84
CA LEU A 47 -3.70 -13.92 -2.50
C LEU A 47 -4.43 -15.27 -2.37
N GLY A 48 -5.22 -15.65 -3.37
CA GLY A 48 -6.01 -16.86 -3.42
C GLY A 48 -7.15 -16.92 -2.39
N MET A 49 -7.75 -15.78 -2.08
CA MET A 49 -8.93 -15.60 -1.25
C MET A 49 -10.20 -15.88 -2.09
N LYS A 50 -10.41 -17.15 -2.45
CA LYS A 50 -11.45 -17.56 -3.40
C LYS A 50 -12.86 -17.15 -2.96
N ASP A 51 -13.19 -17.33 -1.68
CA ASP A 51 -14.53 -17.03 -1.16
C ASP A 51 -14.82 -15.53 -1.24
N LEU A 52 -13.84 -14.69 -0.90
CA LEU A 52 -13.98 -13.24 -1.04
C LEU A 52 -14.19 -12.81 -2.50
N VAL A 53 -13.47 -13.42 -3.45
CA VAL A 53 -13.69 -13.13 -4.88
C VAL A 53 -15.09 -13.56 -5.32
N ALA A 54 -15.61 -14.68 -4.79
CA ALA A 54 -16.97 -15.14 -5.07
C ALA A 54 -18.03 -14.20 -4.49
N ASP A 55 -17.80 -13.67 -3.28
CA ASP A 55 -18.68 -12.70 -2.63
C ASP A 55 -18.75 -11.40 -3.44
N ILE A 56 -17.60 -10.86 -3.84
CA ILE A 56 -17.53 -9.68 -4.72
C ILE A 56 -18.28 -9.93 -6.05
N ALA A 57 -18.16 -11.13 -6.62
CA ALA A 57 -18.88 -11.49 -7.84
C ALA A 57 -20.40 -11.45 -7.65
N ARG A 58 -20.92 -11.87 -6.48
CA ARG A 58 -22.35 -11.76 -6.14
C ARG A 58 -22.77 -10.30 -6.00
N GLU A 59 -22.01 -9.51 -5.23
CA GLU A 59 -22.29 -8.07 -5.04
C GLU A 59 -22.32 -7.29 -6.37
N VAL A 60 -21.38 -7.59 -7.30
CA VAL A 60 -21.37 -6.96 -8.63
C VAL A 60 -22.57 -7.37 -9.49
N ASN A 61 -23.08 -8.60 -9.33
CA ASN A 61 -24.27 -9.04 -10.05
C ASN A 61 -25.55 -8.34 -9.59
N GLU A 62 -25.63 -7.97 -8.31
CA GLU A 62 -26.78 -7.28 -7.70
C GLU A 62 -26.86 -5.79 -8.08
N LEU A 63 -25.80 -5.21 -8.65
CA LEU A 63 -25.82 -3.85 -9.19
C LEU A 63 -26.78 -3.75 -10.40
N GLY A 64 -27.25 -2.54 -10.73
CA GLY A 64 -28.09 -2.32 -11.93
C GLY A 64 -27.45 -2.80 -13.23
N GLU A 65 -28.25 -3.21 -14.22
CA GLU A 65 -27.75 -3.79 -15.48
C GLU A 65 -27.12 -2.76 -16.44
N ASP A 66 -27.55 -1.50 -16.39
CA ASP A 66 -27.12 -0.44 -17.33
C ASP A 66 -25.82 0.28 -16.95
N LEU A 67 -25.04 -0.28 -16.01
CA LEU A 67 -23.79 0.35 -15.60
C LEU A 67 -22.70 0.18 -16.67
N PRO A 68 -22.08 1.28 -17.15
CA PRO A 68 -20.91 1.19 -18.00
C PRO A 68 -19.85 0.28 -17.39
N LEU A 69 -19.17 -0.52 -18.24
CA LEU A 69 -18.09 -1.45 -17.84
C LEU A 69 -18.50 -2.67 -17.00
N LYS A 70 -19.74 -2.78 -16.50
CA LYS A 70 -20.19 -3.92 -15.67
C LYS A 70 -19.91 -5.27 -16.32
N GLY A 71 -20.23 -5.43 -17.61
CA GLY A 71 -19.99 -6.67 -18.35
C GLY A 71 -18.51 -7.07 -18.39
N TRP A 72 -17.62 -6.10 -18.64
CA TRP A 72 -16.17 -6.30 -18.64
C TRP A 72 -15.63 -6.68 -17.26
N ILE A 73 -16.14 -6.04 -16.21
CA ILE A 73 -15.73 -6.32 -14.82
C ILE A 73 -16.24 -7.68 -14.36
N LYS A 74 -17.48 -8.07 -14.69
CA LYS A 74 -17.99 -9.42 -14.46
C LYS A 74 -17.10 -10.48 -15.11
N ALA A 75 -16.72 -10.27 -16.37
CA ALA A 75 -15.82 -11.18 -17.07
C ALA A 75 -14.43 -11.25 -16.41
N SER A 76 -13.89 -10.12 -15.96
CA SER A 76 -12.62 -10.04 -15.25
C SER A 76 -12.65 -10.81 -13.92
N ILE A 77 -13.68 -10.57 -13.10
CA ILE A 77 -13.88 -11.25 -11.81
C ILE A 77 -14.06 -12.76 -11.98
N ALA A 78 -14.79 -13.20 -13.01
CA ALA A 78 -14.87 -14.64 -13.33
C ALA A 78 -13.49 -15.24 -13.65
N GLY A 79 -12.62 -14.48 -14.32
CA GLY A 79 -11.21 -14.84 -14.51
C GLY A 79 -10.45 -14.93 -13.19
N TYR A 80 -10.59 -13.92 -12.33
CA TYR A 80 -9.96 -13.87 -11.00
C TYR A 80 -10.37 -15.04 -10.11
N LEU A 81 -11.64 -15.45 -10.13
CA LEU A 81 -12.13 -16.60 -9.36
C LEU A 81 -11.41 -17.90 -9.76
N ARG A 82 -11.10 -18.08 -11.05
CA ARG A 82 -10.30 -19.22 -11.53
C ARG A 82 -8.87 -19.15 -11.04
N VAL A 83 -8.26 -17.96 -11.03
CA VAL A 83 -6.89 -17.74 -10.55
C VAL A 83 -6.79 -18.03 -9.04
N ALA A 84 -7.76 -17.57 -8.26
CA ALA A 84 -7.78 -17.74 -6.79
C ALA A 84 -7.75 -19.21 -6.34
N GLY A 85 -8.24 -20.12 -7.18
CA GLY A 85 -8.26 -21.57 -6.94
C GLY A 85 -7.00 -22.33 -7.35
N ARG A 86 -5.99 -21.67 -7.94
CA ARG A 86 -4.74 -22.31 -8.41
C ARG A 86 -3.65 -22.32 -7.33
N THR A 87 -2.64 -23.18 -7.53
CA THR A 87 -1.39 -23.22 -6.74
C THR A 87 -0.45 -22.09 -7.16
N GLY A 88 0.37 -21.56 -6.24
CA GLY A 88 1.32 -20.46 -6.53
C GLY A 88 0.83 -19.05 -6.15
N LYS A 89 0.04 -18.95 -5.06
CA LYS A 89 -0.50 -17.70 -4.53
C LYS A 89 0.60 -16.79 -4.01
N LEU A 90 0.40 -15.49 -4.13
CA LEU A 90 1.29 -14.52 -3.53
C LEU A 90 1.17 -14.61 -2.00
N LYS A 91 2.28 -14.83 -1.32
CA LYS A 91 2.34 -14.72 0.14
C LYS A 91 2.49 -13.23 0.47
N PRO A 92 1.55 -12.60 1.19
CA PRO A 92 1.69 -11.20 1.54
C PRO A 92 2.93 -11.03 2.44
N PRO A 93 3.72 -9.96 2.25
CA PRO A 93 4.84 -9.67 3.11
C PRO A 93 4.35 -9.37 4.54
N PRO A 94 5.19 -9.58 5.56
CA PRO A 94 4.91 -9.10 6.91
C PRO A 94 4.66 -7.58 6.88
N THR A 95 3.65 -7.17 7.66
CA THR A 95 3.26 -5.77 7.81
C THR A 95 3.63 -5.29 9.21
N TYR A 96 4.14 -4.07 9.30
CA TYR A 96 4.59 -3.43 10.53
C TYR A 96 3.91 -2.07 10.71
N THR A 97 3.95 -1.56 11.94
CA THR A 97 3.36 -0.26 12.27
C THR A 97 4.26 0.50 13.23
N VAL A 98 4.52 1.77 12.91
CA VAL A 98 5.23 2.73 13.77
C VAL A 98 4.48 4.06 13.67
N GLY A 99 3.88 4.49 14.78
CA GLY A 99 3.01 5.67 14.79
C GLY A 99 1.87 5.52 13.77
N ASP A 100 1.71 6.52 12.90
CA ASP A 100 0.68 6.58 11.85
C ASP A 100 1.11 5.89 10.55
N VAL A 101 2.23 5.17 10.54
CA VAL A 101 2.78 4.53 9.34
C VAL A 101 2.56 3.03 9.39
N ARG A 102 1.86 2.50 8.37
CA ARG A 102 1.85 1.07 8.05
C ARG A 102 2.83 0.81 6.91
N PHE A 103 3.65 -0.22 7.03
CA PHE A 103 4.70 -0.49 6.06
C PHE A 103 5.07 -1.96 5.95
N THR A 104 5.76 -2.27 4.86
CA THR A 104 6.45 -3.54 4.62
C THR A 104 7.95 -3.27 4.46
N VAL A 105 8.74 -4.32 4.65
CA VAL A 105 10.21 -4.24 4.60
C VAL A 105 10.74 -5.27 3.60
N ASP A 106 11.51 -4.79 2.64
CA ASP A 106 12.33 -5.63 1.76
C ASP A 106 13.77 -5.59 2.28
N LEU A 107 14.27 -6.74 2.75
CA LEU A 107 15.66 -6.90 3.16
C LEU A 107 16.49 -7.29 1.93
N LEU A 108 17.46 -6.44 1.57
CA LEU A 108 18.33 -6.59 0.41
C LEU A 108 19.77 -6.89 0.87
N SER A 109 20.59 -7.44 -0.03
CA SER A 109 21.99 -7.77 0.29
C SER A 109 22.86 -6.57 0.68
N ILE A 110 22.48 -5.36 0.25
CA ILE A 110 23.22 -4.11 0.48
C ILE A 110 22.33 -3.00 1.03
N GLY A 111 21.23 -3.37 1.69
CA GLY A 111 20.41 -2.41 2.39
C GLY A 111 19.01 -2.88 2.70
N ILE A 112 18.20 -1.93 3.12
CA ILE A 112 16.79 -2.14 3.44
C ILE A 112 15.97 -1.17 2.60
N ARG A 113 14.84 -1.65 2.10
CA ARG A 113 13.80 -0.79 1.55
C ARG A 113 12.53 -0.94 2.39
N VAL A 114 12.00 0.19 2.83
CA VAL A 114 10.70 0.28 3.50
C VAL A 114 9.73 0.92 2.52
N ARG A 115 8.58 0.27 2.31
CA ARG A 115 7.47 0.87 1.56
C ARG A 115 6.26 0.93 2.47
N GLY A 116 5.60 2.08 2.51
CA GLY A 116 4.48 2.26 3.42
C GLY A 116 3.51 3.35 3.02
N TYR A 117 2.55 3.55 3.90
CA TYR A 117 1.53 4.57 3.81
C TYR A 117 1.45 5.30 5.16
N ILE A 118 1.46 6.63 5.11
CA ILE A 118 1.29 7.51 6.27
C ILE A 118 -0.16 7.94 6.32
N GLU A 119 -0.88 7.54 7.37
CA GLU A 119 -2.29 7.88 7.56
C GLU A 119 -2.46 9.39 7.78
N ASN A 120 -3.43 10.01 7.09
CA ASN A 120 -3.73 11.44 7.18
C ASN A 120 -2.55 12.40 6.91
N PHE A 121 -1.59 11.99 6.09
CA PHE A 121 -0.45 12.85 5.74
C PHE A 121 -0.89 14.12 4.99
N LYS A 122 -0.25 15.24 5.34
CA LYS A 122 -0.47 16.56 4.74
C LYS A 122 0.88 17.18 4.40
N LEU A 123 1.21 17.25 3.11
CA LEU A 123 2.51 17.75 2.67
C LEU A 123 2.72 19.21 3.09
N GLU A 124 1.66 20.01 3.10
CA GLU A 124 1.63 21.40 3.55
C GLU A 124 1.97 21.58 5.03
N SER A 125 1.88 20.52 5.83
CA SER A 125 2.25 20.54 7.25
C SER A 125 3.70 20.18 7.52
N VAL A 126 4.44 19.73 6.49
CA VAL A 126 5.84 19.31 6.61
C VAL A 126 6.74 20.54 6.64
N LYS A 127 7.60 20.64 7.66
CA LYS A 127 8.65 21.67 7.72
C LYS A 127 9.78 21.34 6.75
N GLU A 128 10.39 22.37 6.16
CA GLU A 128 11.50 22.20 5.22
C GLU A 128 12.64 21.42 5.90
N PRO A 129 12.98 20.22 5.42
CA PRO A 129 14.03 19.41 6.01
C PRO A 129 15.40 20.02 5.76
N SER A 130 16.24 20.09 6.78
CA SER A 130 17.61 20.62 6.68
C SER A 130 18.46 19.92 5.63
N ASN A 131 18.22 18.62 5.42
CA ASN A 131 18.91 17.78 4.44
C ASN A 131 17.94 17.18 3.42
N GLY A 132 17.07 18.00 2.84
CA GLY A 132 16.07 17.53 1.90
C GLY A 132 15.58 18.59 0.93
N ARG A 133 14.41 18.32 0.36
CA ARG A 133 13.68 19.24 -0.53
C ARG A 133 12.20 18.95 -0.47
N ILE A 134 11.39 19.98 -0.29
CA ILE A 134 9.94 19.93 -0.54
C ILE A 134 9.63 20.43 -1.95
N THR A 135 8.66 19.80 -2.60
CA THR A 135 8.05 20.20 -3.87
C THR A 135 6.54 20.22 -3.71
N GLU A 136 5.80 20.59 -4.76
CA GLU A 136 4.33 20.58 -4.74
C GLU A 136 3.73 19.17 -4.57
N ASP A 137 4.46 18.12 -4.98
CA ASP A 137 3.94 16.76 -5.02
C ASP A 137 4.62 15.79 -4.04
N TYR A 138 5.78 16.16 -3.49
CA TYR A 138 6.54 15.27 -2.62
C TYR A 138 7.59 15.99 -1.78
N VAL A 139 8.07 15.31 -0.74
CA VAL A 139 9.27 15.66 0.02
C VAL A 139 10.32 14.54 -0.08
N ILE A 140 11.58 14.95 -0.23
CA ILE A 140 12.75 14.07 -0.10
C ILE A 140 13.51 14.46 1.15
N ILE A 141 13.87 13.47 1.98
CA ILE A 141 14.66 13.66 3.19
C ILE A 141 15.88 12.75 3.11
N ARG A 142 17.07 13.29 3.36
CA ARG A 142 18.32 12.53 3.48
C ARG A 142 18.81 12.61 4.91
N GLY A 143 19.31 11.50 5.44
CA GLY A 143 19.75 11.47 6.82
C GLY A 143 20.56 10.23 7.14
N GLU A 144 20.65 9.95 8.43
CA GLU A 144 21.38 8.81 8.97
C GLU A 144 20.51 8.06 9.98
N VAL A 145 20.50 6.74 9.90
CA VAL A 145 19.75 5.85 10.80
C VAL A 145 20.71 4.79 11.31
N LYS A 146 20.93 4.74 12.62
CA LYS A 146 21.91 3.84 13.27
C LYS A 146 23.30 3.87 12.61
N GLY A 147 23.78 5.04 12.18
CA GLY A 147 25.08 5.18 11.50
C GLY A 147 25.06 4.97 9.98
N PHE A 148 23.92 4.55 9.41
CA PHE A 148 23.79 4.25 7.98
C PHE A 148 23.10 5.37 7.22
N LYS A 149 23.58 5.67 6.01
CA LYS A 149 22.95 6.67 5.12
C LYS A 149 21.56 6.20 4.71
N SER A 150 20.62 7.14 4.77
CA SER A 150 19.23 6.92 4.42
C SER A 150 18.69 8.02 3.51
N ILE A 151 17.72 7.65 2.67
CA ILE A 151 16.90 8.57 1.90
C ILE A 151 15.44 8.14 2.00
N ALA A 152 14.56 9.10 2.23
CA ALA A 152 13.12 8.90 2.23
C ALA A 152 12.47 9.78 1.16
N PHE A 153 11.46 9.23 0.51
CA PHE A 153 10.54 9.92 -0.37
C PHE A 153 9.14 9.78 0.19
N ILE A 154 8.43 10.90 0.32
CA ILE A 154 7.03 10.93 0.75
C ILE A 154 6.22 11.72 -0.25
N SER A 155 5.23 11.09 -0.89
CA SER A 155 4.32 11.79 -1.80
C SER A 155 3.27 12.60 -1.03
N LYS A 156 2.65 13.58 -1.70
CA LYS A 156 1.52 14.35 -1.15
C LYS A 156 0.35 13.48 -0.68
N ASP A 157 0.20 12.31 -1.28
CA ASP A 157 -0.85 11.35 -0.94
C ASP A 157 -0.45 10.41 0.21
N GLY A 158 0.73 10.59 0.82
CA GLY A 158 1.21 9.81 1.97
C GLY A 158 1.92 8.50 1.61
N ALA A 159 2.30 8.28 0.34
CA ALA A 159 3.13 7.13 -0.01
C ALA A 159 4.56 7.32 0.50
N LEU A 160 5.10 6.35 1.22
CA LEU A 160 6.44 6.38 1.83
C LEU A 160 7.36 5.34 1.17
N ASP A 161 8.53 5.76 0.68
CA ASP A 161 9.65 4.90 0.27
C ASP A 161 10.89 5.32 1.06
N ILE A 162 11.42 4.47 1.95
CA ILE A 162 12.68 4.71 2.65
C ILE A 162 13.70 3.68 2.18
N ARG A 163 14.92 4.14 1.92
CA ARG A 163 16.06 3.27 1.62
C ARG A 163 17.18 3.55 2.61
N VAL A 164 17.73 2.50 3.19
CA VAL A 164 18.88 2.56 4.09
C VAL A 164 20.00 1.69 3.53
N SER A 165 21.17 2.28 3.30
CA SER A 165 22.34 1.56 2.79
C SER A 165 23.11 0.95 3.95
N CYS A 166 22.99 -0.36 4.13
CA CYS A 166 23.63 -1.12 5.21
C CYS A 166 23.95 -2.55 4.76
N ILE A 167 24.94 -3.18 5.41
CA ILE A 167 25.18 -4.62 5.29
C ILE A 167 24.55 -5.23 6.54
N LEU A 168 23.62 -6.16 6.33
CA LEU A 168 22.86 -6.77 7.42
C LEU A 168 23.60 -7.99 7.97
N GLU A 169 23.76 -8.06 9.28
CA GLU A 169 24.26 -9.25 9.96
C GLU A 169 23.13 -10.28 10.17
N SER A 170 21.88 -9.80 10.28
CA SER A 170 20.70 -10.65 10.43
C SER A 170 19.42 -9.98 9.91
N SER A 171 18.35 -10.77 9.74
CA SER A 171 17.03 -10.21 9.42
C SER A 171 16.43 -9.39 10.57
N GLU A 172 16.73 -9.74 11.81
CA GLU A 172 16.24 -9.03 13.00
C GLU A 172 16.83 -7.62 13.08
N GLU A 173 18.13 -7.50 12.88
CA GLU A 173 18.81 -6.20 12.78
C GLU A 173 18.19 -5.35 11.65
N GLY A 174 17.93 -5.97 10.49
CA GLY A 174 17.29 -5.30 9.37
C GLY A 174 15.91 -4.72 9.70
N LEU A 175 15.10 -5.45 10.46
CA LEU A 175 13.80 -4.98 10.93
C LEU A 175 13.92 -3.86 11.96
N GLU A 176 14.90 -3.92 12.85
CA GLU A 176 15.18 -2.86 13.83
C GLU A 176 15.59 -1.55 13.14
N ILE A 177 16.50 -1.62 12.16
CA ILE A 177 16.92 -0.47 11.35
C ILE A 177 15.71 0.09 10.57
N ALA A 178 14.87 -0.78 9.99
CA ALA A 178 13.67 -0.36 9.27
C ALA A 178 12.71 0.43 10.17
N ALA A 179 12.39 -0.11 11.35
CA ALA A 179 11.51 0.53 12.32
C ALA A 179 12.08 1.88 12.79
N LYS A 180 13.39 1.93 13.06
CA LYS A 180 14.06 3.18 13.44
C LYS A 180 14.06 4.20 12.31
N ALA A 181 14.23 3.77 11.06
CA ALA A 181 14.19 4.65 9.89
C ALA A 181 12.81 5.29 9.74
N VAL A 182 11.74 4.49 9.86
CA VAL A 182 10.36 5.00 9.84
C VAL A 182 10.15 6.00 10.97
N GLN A 183 10.53 5.65 12.20
CA GLN A 183 10.40 6.55 13.35
C GLN A 183 11.09 7.90 13.09
N THR A 184 12.38 7.90 12.74
CA THR A 184 13.16 9.11 12.50
C THR A 184 12.53 9.98 11.40
N ILE A 185 12.13 9.38 10.28
CA ILE A 185 11.51 10.11 9.17
C ILE A 185 10.15 10.69 9.58
N THR A 186 9.34 9.96 10.34
CA THR A 186 8.04 10.45 10.82
C THR A 186 8.16 11.60 11.81
N GLU A 187 9.19 11.58 12.66
CA GLU A 187 9.49 12.68 13.58
C GLU A 187 9.92 13.92 12.79
N MET A 188 10.74 13.76 11.75
CA MET A 188 11.21 14.87 10.91
C MET A 188 10.10 15.57 10.11
N VAL A 189 9.02 14.87 9.74
CA VAL A 189 7.89 15.47 9.00
C VAL A 189 6.80 16.07 9.88
N LYS A 190 6.75 15.68 11.17
CA LYS A 190 5.80 16.24 12.14
C LYS A 190 6.36 17.40 12.95
N ALA A 191 7.69 17.46 13.10
CA ALA A 191 8.40 18.48 13.89
C ALA A 191 8.42 19.83 13.20
#